data_AF-A0A3D0NPD7-F1
#
_entry.id   AF-A0A3D0NPD7-F1
#
_cell.length_a   1.000
_cell.length_b   1.000
_cell.length_c   1.000
_cell.angle_alpha   90.00
_cell.angle_beta   90.00
_cell.angle_gamma   90.00
#
_symmetry.space_group_name_H-M   'P 1'
#
loop_
_entity.id
_entity.type
_entity.pdbx_description
1 polymer ?
#
loop_
_entity_poly.entity_id
_entity_poly.type
_entity_poly.pdbx_seq_one_letter_code
_entity_poly.pdbx_strand_id
1 'polypeptide(L)'
;MPILMQRGLLTYKAETVYGTAPADPFIAVRTVRDPELTPLEGDDLAQEEVRPYLGNDNTRLINKRVMLSFSCYDGNSGTAGTAPAYGGLLIPCGMNQALVATTSATYSLVNTADPASVSMRWHQDGMRHQLTGAFGTATWRRTAGGYPVIDFEFQGLYSQPTDTAFPTPITWANQRDPLEVSAANTPLVTINSVARCLAEYEFALNNTITYMNYAGCTEKFVITDRKPTGSIQVEDVSIATQDIYSLVANSTKVPVVVGHTGGPAGSKISLTTTGNILGKPSFNNRDGVRFVTLPFTPTSADGTSEMTLLYT
;
A
#
# COMPACT_ATOMS: atom_id res chain seq x y z
N MET A 1 -18.16 -15.55 26.15
CA MET A 1 -17.71 -16.35 24.99
C MET A 1 -16.36 -15.81 24.55
N PRO A 2 -15.42 -16.63 24.08
CA PRO A 2 -14.13 -16.13 23.59
C PRO A 2 -14.32 -15.30 22.32
N ILE A 3 -13.55 -14.22 22.18
CA ILE A 3 -13.52 -13.39 20.96
C ILE A 3 -12.74 -14.15 19.89
N LEU A 4 -13.38 -14.40 18.74
CA LEU A 4 -12.78 -15.16 17.66
C LEU A 4 -11.95 -14.27 16.73
N MET A 5 -10.62 -14.49 16.67
CA MET A 5 -9.71 -13.75 15.79
C MET A 5 -10.02 -13.91 14.29
N GLN A 6 -10.57 -15.07 13.90
CA GLN A 6 -10.90 -15.34 12.49
C GLN A 6 -12.19 -14.63 12.03
N ARG A 7 -12.99 -14.04 12.94
CA ARG A 7 -14.22 -13.32 12.60
C ARG A 7 -13.95 -11.81 12.49
N GLY A 8 -13.14 -11.45 11.51
CA GLY A 8 -12.72 -10.08 11.22
C GLY A 8 -13.39 -9.48 9.99
N LEU A 9 -13.55 -8.15 9.97
CA LEU A 9 -13.96 -7.38 8.79
C LEU A 9 -13.33 -6.00 8.83
N LEU A 10 -12.62 -5.66 7.75
CA LEU A 10 -12.17 -4.29 7.50
C LEU A 10 -13.23 -3.53 6.70
N THR A 11 -13.61 -2.37 7.20
CA THR A 11 -14.37 -1.39 6.42
C THR A 11 -13.69 -0.03 6.45
N TYR A 12 -13.87 0.78 5.40
CA TYR A 12 -13.30 2.12 5.34
C TYR A 12 -14.21 3.11 4.61
N LYS A 13 -13.98 4.41 4.84
CA LYS A 13 -14.64 5.49 4.11
C LYS A 13 -13.79 6.75 4.12
N ALA A 14 -13.72 7.43 2.98
CA ALA A 14 -13.03 8.72 2.86
C ALA A 14 -13.66 9.78 3.78
N GLU A 15 -12.83 10.60 4.41
CA GLU A 15 -13.30 11.64 5.33
C GLU A 15 -13.67 12.92 4.58
N THR A 16 -14.79 13.54 4.97
CA THR A 16 -15.11 14.92 4.55
C THR A 16 -14.38 15.95 5.41
N VAL A 17 -14.18 15.63 6.69
CA VAL A 17 -13.48 16.44 7.68
C VAL A 17 -12.46 15.55 8.37
N TYR A 18 -11.20 15.99 8.37
CA TYR A 18 -10.08 15.23 8.93
C TYR A 18 -10.36 14.81 10.39
N GLY A 19 -10.10 13.54 10.70
CA GLY A 19 -10.22 12.99 12.05
C GLY A 19 -11.67 12.75 12.51
N THR A 20 -12.65 13.05 11.66
CA THR A 20 -14.08 12.85 11.96
C THR A 20 -14.65 11.70 11.15
N ALA A 21 -15.11 10.65 11.84
CA ALA A 21 -15.70 9.49 11.21
C ALA A 21 -16.95 9.86 10.38
N PRO A 22 -16.99 9.53 9.07
CA PRO A 22 -18.18 9.74 8.25
C PRO A 22 -19.37 8.90 8.72
N ALA A 23 -20.57 9.30 8.31
CA ALA A 23 -21.76 8.47 8.46
C ALA A 23 -21.68 7.21 7.58
N ASP A 24 -22.35 6.14 7.99
CA ASP A 24 -22.52 4.92 7.20
C ASP A 24 -23.23 5.18 5.84
N PRO A 25 -23.10 4.28 4.85
CA PRO A 25 -22.34 3.02 4.87
C PRO A 25 -20.85 3.21 4.58
N PHE A 26 -20.02 2.34 5.16
CA PHE A 26 -18.59 2.16 4.84
C PHE A 26 -18.42 1.09 3.74
N ILE A 27 -17.30 1.14 3.02
CA ILE A 27 -16.92 0.14 2.03
C ILE A 27 -16.25 -1.04 2.74
N ALA A 28 -16.72 -2.26 2.49
CA ALA A 28 -16.15 -3.48 3.05
C ALA A 28 -15.06 -4.05 2.12
N VAL A 29 -13.92 -4.46 2.67
CA VAL A 29 -12.82 -5.08 1.90
C VAL A 29 -12.69 -6.56 2.28
N ARG A 30 -13.02 -7.45 1.33
CA ARG A 30 -12.99 -8.92 1.44
C ARG A 30 -11.58 -9.48 1.26
N THR A 31 -10.77 -8.83 0.44
CA THR A 31 -9.47 -9.33 -0.03
C THR A 31 -8.34 -9.19 0.99
N VAL A 32 -8.66 -8.85 2.24
CA VAL A 32 -7.72 -8.63 3.35
C VAL A 32 -7.15 -9.96 3.86
N ARG A 33 -5.86 -9.99 4.14
CA ARG A 33 -5.13 -11.09 4.80
C ARG A 33 -4.26 -10.53 5.91
N ASP A 34 -3.95 -11.42 6.84
CA ASP A 34 -2.98 -11.21 7.92
C ASP A 34 -3.13 -9.83 8.60
N PRO A 35 -4.36 -9.46 9.04
CA PRO A 35 -4.58 -8.17 9.68
C PRO A 35 -3.92 -8.16 11.06
N GLU A 36 -3.05 -7.20 11.28
CA GLU A 36 -2.42 -6.93 12.57
C GLU A 36 -2.84 -5.54 13.03
N LEU A 37 -3.52 -5.50 14.17
CA LEU A 37 -4.03 -4.27 14.77
C LEU A 37 -3.29 -4.04 16.09
N THR A 38 -2.66 -2.87 16.20
CA THR A 38 -2.16 -2.33 17.47
C THR A 38 -3.19 -1.34 17.98
N PRO A 39 -4.11 -1.75 18.89
CA PRO A 39 -5.32 -1.01 19.21
C PRO A 39 -5.09 0.28 20.01
N LEU A 40 -3.97 0.37 20.72
CA LEU A 40 -3.56 1.56 21.45
C LEU A 40 -2.03 1.58 21.50
N GLU A 41 -1.46 2.56 20.83
CA GLU A 41 -0.05 2.93 20.92
C GLU A 41 0.05 4.37 21.39
N GLY A 42 1.15 4.75 22.02
CA GLY A 42 1.41 6.11 22.44
C GLY A 42 2.80 6.23 23.03
N ASP A 43 3.11 7.41 23.54
CA ASP A 43 4.39 7.69 24.17
C ASP A 43 4.21 7.77 25.69
N ASP A 44 5.17 7.24 26.44
CA ASP A 44 5.16 7.32 27.90
C ASP A 44 5.79 8.61 28.40
N LEU A 45 5.03 9.41 29.14
CA LEU A 45 5.51 10.59 29.83
C LEU A 45 5.69 10.27 31.32
N ALA A 46 6.94 10.18 31.77
CA ALA A 46 7.28 9.98 33.19
C ALA A 46 7.20 11.29 33.98
N GLN A 47 6.69 11.20 35.22
CA GLN A 47 6.73 12.27 36.20
C GLN A 47 7.90 12.02 37.15
N GLU A 48 9.07 12.57 36.81
CA GLU A 48 10.31 12.42 37.58
C GLU A 48 10.28 13.28 38.85
N GLU A 49 9.62 12.78 39.89
CA GLU A 49 9.46 13.47 41.16
C GLU A 49 10.52 13.00 42.17
N VAL A 50 11.14 13.95 42.89
CA VAL A 50 12.05 13.60 44.00
C VAL A 50 11.22 12.99 45.14
N ARG A 51 11.50 11.74 45.47
CA ARG A 51 10.77 10.97 46.49
C ARG A 51 11.71 10.50 47.62
N PRO A 52 11.25 10.44 48.88
CA PRO A 52 12.04 9.94 50.00
C PRO A 52 12.09 8.39 50.07
N TYR A 53 11.69 7.69 49.02
CA TYR A 53 11.65 6.23 48.94
C TYR A 53 12.00 5.75 47.53
N LEU A 54 12.39 4.47 47.41
CA LEU A 54 12.73 3.82 46.14
C LEU A 54 11.46 3.27 45.47
N GLY A 55 11.33 3.44 44.15
CA GLY A 55 10.19 2.97 43.35
C GLY A 55 10.19 3.57 41.94
N ASN A 56 9.30 3.10 41.06
CA ASN A 56 9.17 3.65 39.71
C ASN A 56 8.34 4.94 39.71
N ASP A 57 8.59 5.82 38.74
CA ASP A 57 7.81 7.04 38.56
C ASP A 57 6.44 6.78 37.96
N ASN A 58 5.51 7.71 38.18
CA ASN A 58 4.21 7.65 37.54
C ASN A 58 4.38 7.98 36.06
N THR A 59 3.90 7.09 35.18
CA THR A 59 3.90 7.33 33.74
C THR A 59 2.48 7.58 33.24
N ARG A 60 2.36 8.47 32.26
CA ARG A 60 1.10 8.75 31.57
C ARG A 60 1.29 8.54 30.07
N LEU A 61 0.39 7.76 29.47
CA LEU A 61 0.35 7.58 28.02
C LEU A 61 -0.20 8.84 27.34
N ILE A 62 0.60 9.42 26.46
CA ILE A 62 0.27 10.56 25.59
C ILE A 62 0.36 10.16 24.12
N ASN A 63 -0.02 11.06 23.20
CA ASN A 63 0.13 10.87 21.75
C ASN A 63 -0.46 9.54 21.24
N LYS A 64 -1.71 9.29 21.65
CA LYS A 64 -2.38 8.01 21.44
C LYS A 64 -2.75 7.83 19.96
N ARG A 65 -2.33 6.72 19.39
CA ARG A 65 -2.54 6.35 18.00
C ARG A 65 -2.92 4.88 17.87
N VAL A 66 -3.38 4.51 16.69
CA VAL A 66 -3.69 3.13 16.32
C VAL A 66 -2.93 2.81 15.04
N MET A 67 -2.35 1.61 14.99
CA MET A 67 -1.69 1.10 13.79
C MET A 67 -2.44 -0.11 13.27
N LEU A 68 -2.59 -0.20 11.95
CA LEU A 68 -3.23 -1.32 11.28
C LEU A 68 -2.42 -1.69 10.04
N SER A 69 -1.86 -2.89 10.03
CA SER A 69 -1.18 -3.48 8.87
C SER A 69 -2.00 -4.66 8.34
N PHE A 70 -2.02 -4.82 7.02
CA PHE A 70 -2.68 -5.94 6.36
C PHE A 70 -2.25 -6.06 4.90
N SER A 71 -2.35 -7.27 4.35
CA SER A 71 -2.22 -7.52 2.92
C SER A 71 -3.59 -7.50 2.23
N CYS A 72 -3.65 -7.06 0.99
CA CYS A 72 -4.82 -7.13 0.13
C CYS A 72 -4.44 -7.80 -1.18
N TYR A 73 -5.26 -8.72 -1.71
CA TYR A 73 -5.08 -9.15 -3.09
C TYR A 73 -5.25 -7.98 -4.06
N ASP A 74 -4.28 -7.79 -4.96
CA ASP A 74 -4.28 -6.80 -6.04
C ASP A 74 -5.17 -7.33 -7.19
N GLY A 75 -6.46 -7.54 -6.90
CA GLY A 75 -7.49 -7.87 -7.89
C GLY A 75 -8.18 -6.60 -8.36
N ASN A 76 -8.54 -6.50 -9.64
CA ASN A 76 -9.26 -5.32 -10.15
C ASN A 76 -10.78 -5.39 -9.77
N SER A 77 -11.55 -4.36 -10.10
CA SER A 77 -12.97 -4.22 -9.78
C SER A 77 -13.89 -5.24 -10.46
N GLY A 78 -13.45 -5.89 -11.53
CA GLY A 78 -14.29 -6.72 -12.40
C GLY A 78 -14.96 -5.95 -13.53
N THR A 79 -14.89 -4.61 -13.55
CA THR A 79 -15.50 -3.76 -14.59
C THR A 79 -14.54 -2.66 -15.03
N ALA A 80 -14.27 -2.55 -16.33
CA ALA A 80 -13.42 -1.48 -16.88
C ALA A 80 -13.94 -0.09 -16.50
N GLY A 81 -13.03 0.84 -16.17
CA GLY A 81 -13.38 2.18 -15.72
C GLY A 81 -13.97 2.28 -14.31
N THR A 82 -14.04 1.18 -13.57
CA THR A 82 -14.47 1.17 -12.16
C THR A 82 -13.27 0.90 -11.26
N ALA A 83 -13.07 1.74 -10.24
CA ALA A 83 -12.02 1.54 -9.24
C ALA A 83 -12.23 0.24 -8.44
N PRO A 84 -11.15 -0.49 -8.10
CA PRO A 84 -11.23 -1.60 -7.17
C PRO A 84 -11.67 -1.11 -5.79
N ALA A 85 -12.31 -1.96 -5.00
CA ALA A 85 -12.86 -1.53 -3.71
C ALA A 85 -11.81 -1.25 -2.64
N TYR A 86 -10.53 -1.62 -2.81
CA TYR A 86 -9.45 -1.12 -1.96
C TYR A 86 -8.84 0.17 -2.50
N GLY A 87 -9.24 0.62 -3.70
CA GLY A 87 -8.63 1.76 -4.38
C GLY A 87 -8.71 3.07 -3.58
N GLY A 88 -9.74 3.22 -2.73
CA GLY A 88 -9.83 4.36 -1.82
C GLY A 88 -8.79 4.35 -0.69
N LEU A 89 -8.15 3.21 -0.40
CA LEU A 89 -7.03 3.11 0.54
C LEU A 89 -5.71 3.58 -0.08
N LEU A 90 -5.59 3.58 -1.41
CA LEU A 90 -4.39 4.11 -2.08
C LEU A 90 -4.29 5.64 -1.97
N ILE A 91 -5.41 6.34 -1.81
CA ILE A 91 -5.48 7.80 -1.69
C ILE A 91 -4.73 8.32 -0.45
N PRO A 92 -5.04 7.85 0.77
CA PRO A 92 -4.28 8.20 1.98
C PRO A 92 -2.86 7.63 2.00
N CYS A 93 -2.44 6.88 0.98
CA CYS A 93 -1.04 6.53 0.72
C CYS A 93 -0.32 7.55 -0.19
N GLY A 94 -0.90 8.73 -0.42
CA GLY A 94 -0.27 9.77 -1.25
C GLY A 94 -0.48 9.55 -2.75
N MET A 95 -1.60 8.95 -3.14
CA MET A 95 -2.00 8.78 -4.55
C MET A 95 -3.28 9.57 -4.87
N ASN A 96 -3.47 9.92 -6.13
CA ASN A 96 -4.71 10.46 -6.66
C ASN A 96 -5.34 9.47 -7.65
N GLN A 97 -6.66 9.37 -7.60
CA GLN A 97 -7.43 8.53 -8.50
C GLN A 97 -8.00 9.37 -9.66
N ALA A 98 -7.77 8.93 -10.89
CA ALA A 98 -8.42 9.44 -12.08
C ALA A 98 -9.23 8.33 -12.74
N LEU A 99 -10.53 8.56 -12.96
CA LEU A 99 -11.41 7.62 -13.64
C LEU A 99 -11.69 8.09 -15.07
N VAL A 100 -11.53 7.19 -16.02
CA VAL A 100 -12.06 7.34 -17.37
C VAL A 100 -13.19 6.33 -17.51
N ALA A 101 -14.42 6.83 -17.58
CA ALA A 101 -15.62 6.00 -17.58
C ALA A 101 -15.51 4.88 -18.63
N THR A 102 -15.90 3.66 -18.25
CA THR A 102 -15.85 2.44 -19.09
C THR A 102 -14.46 2.02 -19.58
N THR A 103 -13.41 2.77 -19.23
CA THR A 103 -12.06 2.59 -19.81
C THR A 103 -11.05 2.22 -18.74
N SER A 104 -10.82 3.08 -17.75
CA SER A 104 -9.75 2.86 -16.78
C SER A 104 -9.94 3.55 -15.43
N ALA A 105 -9.30 3.00 -14.41
CA ALA A 105 -9.00 3.70 -13.16
C ALA A 105 -7.48 3.81 -13.01
N THR A 106 -6.97 5.03 -12.93
CA THR A 106 -5.53 5.31 -12.84
C THR A 106 -5.22 5.90 -11.48
N TYR A 107 -4.15 5.42 -10.85
CA TYR A 107 -3.58 5.99 -9.64
C TYR A 107 -2.17 6.49 -9.95
N SER A 108 -1.94 7.77 -9.69
CA SER A 108 -0.62 8.40 -9.79
C SER A 108 -0.30 9.05 -8.45
N LEU A 109 0.97 9.31 -8.20
CA LEU A 109 1.36 10.00 -6.97
C LEU A 109 0.91 11.45 -6.97
N VAL A 110 0.71 11.99 -5.78
CA VAL A 110 0.49 13.43 -5.58
C VAL A 110 1.71 14.06 -4.92
N ASN A 111 1.92 15.33 -5.27
CA ASN A 111 2.87 16.21 -4.61
C ASN A 111 2.12 17.13 -3.63
N THR A 112 1.56 16.52 -2.59
CA THR A 112 0.93 17.22 -1.46
C THR A 112 1.23 16.46 -0.17
N ALA A 113 1.42 17.20 0.92
CA ALA A 113 1.69 16.62 2.24
C ALA A 113 0.44 16.02 2.90
N ASP A 114 -0.75 16.52 2.52
CA ASP A 114 -2.04 16.17 3.13
C ASP A 114 -3.00 15.65 2.03
N PRO A 115 -2.85 14.42 1.52
CA PRO A 115 -3.87 13.79 0.68
C PRO A 115 -5.18 13.60 1.46
N ALA A 116 -6.26 13.20 0.79
CA ALA A 116 -7.52 12.93 1.49
C ALA A 116 -7.35 11.78 2.49
N SER A 117 -7.70 12.02 3.76
CA SER A 117 -7.65 11.02 4.83
C SER A 117 -8.82 10.04 4.75
N VAL A 118 -8.65 8.92 5.45
CA VAL A 118 -9.67 7.86 5.53
C VAL A 118 -10.00 7.54 6.98
N SER A 119 -11.25 7.17 7.22
CA SER A 119 -11.67 6.50 8.44
C SER A 119 -11.74 4.99 8.18
N MET A 120 -11.06 4.19 8.99
CA MET A 120 -11.02 2.74 8.92
C MET A 120 -11.65 2.14 10.17
N ARG A 121 -12.31 0.99 10.01
CA ARG A 121 -12.92 0.23 11.10
C ARG A 121 -12.54 -1.24 10.97
N TRP A 122 -11.94 -1.78 12.02
CA TRP A 122 -11.74 -3.21 12.19
C TRP A 122 -12.83 -3.75 13.11
N HIS A 123 -13.73 -4.54 12.53
CA HIS A 123 -14.77 -5.26 13.27
C HIS A 123 -14.27 -6.66 13.59
N GLN A 124 -14.30 -7.04 14.86
CA GLN A 124 -13.89 -8.36 15.31
C GLN A 124 -14.87 -8.88 16.36
N ASP A 125 -15.65 -9.90 15.98
CA ASP A 125 -16.56 -10.64 16.87
C ASP A 125 -17.38 -9.80 17.87
N GLY A 126 -17.98 -8.70 17.39
CA GLY A 126 -18.82 -7.81 18.20
C GLY A 126 -18.11 -6.60 18.82
N MET A 127 -16.80 -6.45 18.58
CA MET A 127 -16.01 -5.28 18.94
C MET A 127 -15.60 -4.51 17.68
N ARG A 128 -15.53 -3.19 17.78
CA ARG A 128 -15.06 -2.31 16.70
C ARG A 128 -13.92 -1.44 17.18
N HIS A 129 -12.81 -1.51 16.47
CA HIS A 129 -11.72 -0.54 16.55
C HIS A 129 -11.84 0.43 15.38
N GLN A 130 -11.63 1.72 15.65
CA GLN A 130 -11.74 2.76 14.64
C GLN A 130 -10.49 3.62 14.63
N LEU A 131 -10.04 3.94 13.42
CA LEU A 131 -8.93 4.81 13.13
C LEU A 131 -9.46 5.93 12.24
N THR A 132 -9.46 7.18 12.72
CA THR A 132 -9.83 8.35 11.92
C THR A 132 -8.57 9.13 11.52
N GLY A 133 -8.66 10.00 10.51
CA GLY A 133 -7.50 10.76 10.04
C GLY A 133 -6.35 9.88 9.55
N ALA A 134 -6.66 8.69 9.02
CA ALA A 134 -5.63 7.69 8.77
C ALA A 134 -4.85 7.97 7.47
N PHE A 135 -3.53 7.85 7.57
CA PHE A 135 -2.58 7.87 6.45
C PHE A 135 -1.74 6.61 6.46
N GLY A 136 -1.21 6.22 5.30
CA GLY A 136 -0.53 4.94 5.17
C GLY A 136 0.56 4.89 4.10
N THR A 137 1.16 3.71 3.96
CA THR A 137 2.04 3.37 2.84
C THR A 137 1.60 2.06 2.20
N ALA A 138 2.04 1.84 0.96
CA ALA A 138 1.65 0.70 0.15
C ALA A 138 2.88 0.07 -0.51
N THR A 139 2.90 -1.26 -0.54
CA THR A 139 3.91 -2.08 -1.23
C THR A 139 3.23 -3.10 -2.13
N TRP A 140 3.52 -3.05 -3.43
CA TRP A 140 3.02 -4.02 -4.41
C TRP A 140 4.00 -5.17 -4.56
N ARG A 141 3.49 -6.39 -4.49
CA ARG A 141 4.25 -7.63 -4.67
C ARG A 141 3.63 -8.50 -5.75
N ARG A 142 4.47 -8.99 -6.66
CA ARG A 142 4.09 -9.97 -7.69
C ARG A 142 5.17 -11.03 -7.78
N THR A 143 4.82 -12.25 -7.37
CA THR A 143 5.72 -13.41 -7.41
C THR A 143 5.14 -14.43 -8.36
N ALA A 144 5.94 -14.91 -9.31
CA ALA A 144 5.53 -15.92 -10.27
C ALA A 144 5.01 -17.19 -9.56
N GLY A 145 3.83 -17.67 -9.96
CA GLY A 145 3.12 -18.78 -9.32
C GLY A 145 2.31 -18.38 -8.07
N GLY A 146 2.35 -17.12 -7.65
CA GLY A 146 1.51 -16.55 -6.60
C GLY A 146 0.42 -15.62 -7.15
N TYR A 147 -0.37 -15.03 -6.26
CA TYR A 147 -1.29 -13.95 -6.59
C TYR A 147 -0.64 -12.59 -6.34
N PRO A 148 -0.97 -11.55 -7.12
CA PRO A 148 -0.49 -10.20 -6.86
C PRO A 148 -1.13 -9.64 -5.57
N VAL A 149 -0.33 -8.94 -4.76
CA VAL A 149 -0.70 -8.46 -3.42
C VAL A 149 -0.26 -7.00 -3.24
N ILE A 150 -1.03 -6.24 -2.48
CA ILE A 150 -0.67 -4.93 -1.94
C ILE A 150 -0.62 -5.02 -0.43
N ASP A 151 0.51 -4.74 0.16
CA ASP A 151 0.68 -4.64 1.60
C ASP A 151 0.51 -3.19 2.04
N PHE A 152 -0.38 -2.99 3.02
CA PHE A 152 -0.73 -1.70 3.56
C PHE A 152 -0.30 -1.59 5.02
N GLU A 153 0.21 -0.43 5.39
CA GLU A 153 0.46 -0.04 6.77
C GLU A 153 -0.15 1.33 7.01
N PHE A 154 -1.10 1.40 7.93
CA PHE A 154 -1.83 2.62 8.28
C PHE A 154 -1.60 3.02 9.73
N GLN A 155 -1.58 4.33 9.94
CA GLN A 155 -1.63 4.95 11.25
C GLN A 155 -2.79 5.94 11.29
N GLY A 156 -3.53 5.97 12.38
CA GLY A 156 -4.65 6.89 12.57
C GLY A 156 -4.87 7.28 14.01
N LEU A 157 -5.73 8.28 14.20
CA LEU A 157 -6.09 8.82 15.50
C LEU A 157 -6.83 7.78 16.33
N TYR A 158 -6.47 7.71 17.62
CA TYR A 158 -7.10 6.77 18.53
C TYR A 158 -8.55 7.14 18.83
N SER A 159 -9.44 6.17 18.62
CA SER A 159 -10.81 6.18 19.14
C SER A 159 -10.98 5.03 20.11
N GLN A 160 -11.67 5.27 21.23
CA GLN A 160 -11.98 4.21 22.18
C GLN A 160 -12.73 3.06 21.49
N PRO A 161 -12.27 1.80 21.60
CA PRO A 161 -12.99 0.67 21.03
C PRO A 161 -14.37 0.53 21.64
N THR A 162 -15.34 0.12 20.83
CA THR A 162 -16.73 -0.02 21.24
C THR A 162 -17.25 -1.40 20.92
N ASP A 163 -18.10 -1.95 21.80
CA ASP A 163 -18.94 -3.08 21.44
C ASP A 163 -19.94 -2.60 20.37
N THR A 164 -19.91 -3.24 19.22
CA THR A 164 -20.70 -2.86 18.06
C THR A 164 -21.03 -4.10 17.27
N ALA A 165 -22.32 -4.30 17.00
CA ALA A 165 -22.77 -5.40 16.17
C ALA A 165 -22.05 -5.39 14.82
N PHE A 166 -21.81 -6.59 14.28
CA PHE A 166 -21.20 -6.73 12.97
C PHE A 166 -22.06 -6.01 11.90
N PRO A 167 -21.47 -5.28 10.95
CA PRO A 167 -22.24 -4.58 9.92
C PRO A 167 -23.18 -5.52 9.16
N THR A 168 -24.41 -5.08 8.92
CA THR A 168 -25.40 -5.83 8.15
C THR A 168 -26.32 -4.87 7.37
N PRO A 169 -26.57 -5.10 6.06
CA PRO A 169 -25.97 -6.13 5.21
C PRO A 169 -24.51 -5.79 4.82
N ILE A 170 -23.72 -6.81 4.49
CA ILE A 170 -22.38 -6.64 3.91
C ILE A 170 -22.48 -6.85 2.41
N THR A 171 -21.98 -5.89 1.64
CA THR A 171 -21.90 -5.98 0.17
C THR A 171 -20.46 -6.07 -0.28
N TRP A 172 -20.19 -7.02 -1.18
CA TRP A 172 -18.87 -7.22 -1.78
C TRP A 172 -18.90 -6.74 -3.23
N ALA A 173 -18.75 -5.44 -3.41
CA ALA A 173 -18.67 -4.82 -4.73
C ALA A 173 -17.21 -4.58 -5.13
N ASN A 174 -16.95 -4.57 -6.44
CA ASN A 174 -15.69 -4.13 -7.04
C ASN A 174 -14.43 -4.86 -6.52
N GLN A 175 -14.52 -6.16 -6.23
CA GLN A 175 -13.43 -6.98 -5.67
C GLN A 175 -13.40 -8.35 -6.35
N ARG A 176 -12.98 -8.36 -7.61
CA ARG A 176 -12.84 -9.61 -8.35
C ARG A 176 -11.69 -10.42 -7.77
N ASP A 177 -11.83 -11.75 -7.76
CA ASP A 177 -10.76 -12.64 -7.36
C ASP A 177 -9.52 -12.43 -8.27
N PRO A 178 -8.30 -12.36 -7.70
CA PRO A 178 -7.08 -12.12 -8.46
C PRO A 178 -6.74 -13.30 -9.37
N LEU A 179 -6.03 -13.02 -10.46
CA LEU A 179 -5.42 -14.04 -11.31
C LEU A 179 -3.97 -14.29 -10.89
N GLU A 180 -3.50 -15.51 -11.09
CA GLU A 180 -2.11 -15.88 -10.77
C GLU A 180 -1.11 -15.12 -11.64
N VAL A 181 0.04 -14.76 -11.06
CA VAL A 181 1.17 -14.20 -11.79
C VAL A 181 1.82 -15.32 -12.60
N SER A 182 1.42 -15.44 -13.85
CA SER A 182 1.95 -16.40 -14.82
C SER A 182 2.17 -15.77 -16.18
N ALA A 183 2.82 -16.50 -17.10
CA ALA A 183 3.05 -16.02 -18.47
C ALA A 183 1.74 -15.65 -19.20
N ALA A 184 0.64 -16.33 -18.89
CA ALA A 184 -0.66 -16.06 -19.48
C ALA A 184 -1.24 -14.72 -18.97
N ASN A 185 -1.16 -14.46 -17.67
CA ASN A 185 -1.81 -13.30 -17.05
C ASN A 185 -0.90 -12.06 -16.92
N THR A 186 0.43 -12.25 -16.94
CA THR A 186 1.45 -11.18 -16.82
C THR A 186 2.36 -11.11 -18.06
N PRO A 187 1.80 -10.89 -19.27
CA PRO A 187 2.56 -10.95 -20.51
C PRO A 187 3.45 -9.71 -20.73
N LEU A 188 3.22 -8.63 -20.01
CA LEU A 188 3.92 -7.36 -20.20
C LEU A 188 4.91 -7.13 -19.07
N VAL A 189 6.17 -7.51 -19.25
CA VAL A 189 7.24 -7.19 -18.30
C VAL A 189 8.42 -6.64 -19.08
N THR A 190 8.77 -5.37 -18.85
CA THR A 190 9.87 -4.72 -19.58
C THR A 190 10.77 -3.89 -18.66
N ILE A 191 12.05 -3.89 -19.00
CA ILE A 191 13.07 -3.00 -18.41
C ILE A 191 13.70 -2.26 -19.57
N ASN A 192 13.59 -0.92 -19.58
CA ASN A 192 14.01 -0.07 -20.69
C ASN A 192 13.48 -0.57 -22.05
N SER A 193 12.18 -0.89 -22.09
CA SER A 193 11.47 -1.41 -23.27
C SER A 193 11.93 -2.79 -23.78
N VAL A 194 12.80 -3.49 -23.07
CA VAL A 194 13.20 -4.86 -23.41
C VAL A 194 12.41 -5.86 -22.57
N ALA A 195 11.76 -6.82 -23.23
CA ALA A 195 10.92 -7.83 -22.58
C ALA A 195 11.74 -8.79 -21.69
N ARG A 196 11.13 -9.22 -20.58
CA ARG A 196 11.74 -10.08 -19.57
C ARG A 196 10.77 -11.13 -19.04
N CYS A 197 11.29 -12.29 -18.64
CA CYS A 197 10.53 -13.27 -17.88
C CYS A 197 10.64 -12.95 -16.39
N LEU A 198 9.51 -12.71 -15.73
CA LEU A 198 9.46 -12.28 -14.33
C LEU A 198 9.48 -13.46 -13.36
N ALA A 199 10.34 -13.39 -12.35
CA ALA A 199 10.26 -14.25 -11.17
C ALA A 199 9.59 -13.51 -10.01
N GLU A 200 10.09 -12.32 -9.67
CA GLU A 200 9.62 -11.53 -8.53
C GLU A 200 9.66 -10.04 -8.85
N TYR A 201 8.67 -9.31 -8.37
CA TYR A 201 8.59 -7.86 -8.43
C TYR A 201 8.08 -7.32 -7.11
N GLU A 202 8.79 -6.33 -6.58
CA GLU A 202 8.37 -5.55 -5.44
C GLU A 202 8.51 -4.06 -5.76
N PHE A 203 7.53 -3.28 -5.34
CA PHE A 203 7.59 -1.83 -5.37
C PHE A 203 6.94 -1.25 -4.13
N ALA A 204 7.67 -0.42 -3.38
CA ALA A 204 7.23 0.19 -2.14
C ALA A 204 7.24 1.72 -2.25
N LEU A 205 6.19 2.38 -1.75
CA LEU A 205 6.15 3.85 -1.68
C LEU A 205 7.11 4.40 -0.62
N ASN A 206 7.26 3.70 0.51
CA ASN A 206 8.01 4.13 1.68
C ASN A 206 7.65 5.58 2.10
N ASN A 207 6.38 5.80 2.40
CA ASN A 207 5.92 7.08 2.93
C ASN A 207 6.43 7.24 4.37
N THR A 208 6.94 8.43 4.69
CA THR A 208 7.24 8.83 6.06
C THR A 208 6.02 9.52 6.64
N ILE A 209 5.30 8.83 7.53
CA ILE A 209 4.10 9.34 8.20
C ILE A 209 4.51 9.87 9.57
N THR A 210 4.27 11.16 9.80
CA THR A 210 4.62 11.83 11.06
C THR A 210 3.35 12.19 11.82
N TYR A 211 3.29 11.78 13.09
CA TYR A 211 2.27 12.21 14.03
C TYR A 211 2.65 13.58 14.62
N MET A 212 1.73 14.55 14.54
CA MET A 212 1.91 15.92 15.01
C MET A 212 0.83 16.26 16.03
N ASN A 213 1.27 16.51 17.27
CA ASN A 213 0.41 16.94 18.36
C ASN A 213 1.10 18.09 19.13
N TYR A 214 1.00 19.29 18.56
CA TYR A 214 1.61 20.50 19.12
C TYR A 214 0.56 21.35 19.83
N ALA A 215 0.95 22.03 20.91
CA ALA A 215 0.06 22.90 21.67
C ALA A 215 -0.52 24.01 20.78
N GLY A 216 -1.85 24.15 20.77
CA GLY A 216 -2.56 25.14 19.95
C GLY A 216 -2.81 24.72 18.49
N CYS A 217 -2.37 23.54 18.07
CA CYS A 217 -2.64 22.98 16.76
C CYS A 217 -3.60 21.79 16.84
N THR A 218 -4.28 21.49 15.73
CA THR A 218 -5.05 20.24 15.59
C THR A 218 -4.09 19.06 15.52
N GLU A 219 -4.36 18.03 16.32
CA GLU A 219 -3.70 16.73 16.24
C GLU A 219 -3.87 16.13 14.84
N LYS A 220 -2.78 15.76 14.18
CA LYS A 220 -2.84 15.17 12.84
C LYS A 220 -1.68 14.26 12.49
N PHE A 221 -1.90 13.41 11.50
CA PHE A 221 -0.86 12.73 10.75
C PHE A 221 -0.59 13.49 9.44
N VAL A 222 0.65 13.45 8.94
CA VAL A 222 1.06 14.07 7.68
C VAL A 222 2.07 13.16 6.99
N ILE A 223 2.02 13.08 5.66
CA ILE A 223 3.08 12.44 4.86
C ILE A 223 4.16 13.49 4.61
N THR A 224 5.29 13.39 5.32
CA THR A 224 6.36 14.41 5.27
C THR A 224 7.40 14.15 4.20
N ASP A 225 7.58 12.89 3.81
CA ASP A 225 8.52 12.47 2.76
C ASP A 225 8.05 11.15 2.14
N ARG A 226 8.54 10.83 0.94
CA ARG A 226 8.31 9.56 0.26
C ARG A 226 9.58 9.15 -0.47
N LYS A 227 10.05 7.93 -0.21
CA LYS A 227 11.30 7.40 -0.81
C LYS A 227 11.03 6.09 -1.54
N PRO A 228 10.37 6.14 -2.70
CA PRO A 228 9.93 4.91 -3.35
C PRO A 228 11.14 4.08 -3.78
N THR A 229 11.03 2.76 -3.59
CA THR A 229 12.06 1.80 -3.99
C THR A 229 11.39 0.58 -4.59
N GLY A 230 12.09 -0.12 -5.48
CA GLY A 230 11.63 -1.41 -5.94
C GLY A 230 12.76 -2.38 -6.23
N SER A 231 12.37 -3.62 -6.48
CA SER A 231 13.26 -4.69 -6.87
C SER A 231 12.55 -5.55 -7.91
N ILE A 232 13.25 -5.88 -8.98
CA ILE A 232 12.74 -6.79 -10.02
C ILE A 232 13.73 -7.91 -10.25
N GLN A 233 13.25 -9.15 -10.16
CA GLN A 233 14.01 -10.35 -10.51
C GLN A 233 13.46 -10.93 -11.81
N VAL A 234 14.32 -10.99 -12.82
CA VAL A 234 13.98 -11.44 -14.17
C VAL A 234 15.03 -12.37 -14.74
N GLU A 235 14.63 -13.19 -15.71
CA GLU A 235 15.58 -13.98 -16.50
C GLU A 235 16.59 -13.06 -17.17
N ASP A 236 17.87 -13.43 -17.06
CA ASP A 236 18.94 -12.63 -17.61
C ASP A 236 19.03 -12.80 -19.14
N VAL A 237 19.52 -11.77 -19.83
CA VAL A 237 19.68 -11.79 -21.28
C VAL A 237 21.13 -11.50 -21.66
N SER A 238 21.44 -11.70 -22.94
CA SER A 238 22.77 -11.35 -23.44
C SER A 238 23.02 -9.84 -23.36
N ILE A 239 24.28 -9.44 -23.17
CA ILE A 239 24.71 -8.04 -23.17
C ILE A 239 24.33 -7.36 -24.50
N ALA A 240 24.39 -8.09 -25.62
CA ALA A 240 23.97 -7.59 -26.92
C ALA A 240 22.47 -7.26 -26.99
N THR A 241 21.64 -7.95 -26.21
CA THR A 241 20.20 -7.66 -26.08
C THR A 241 19.96 -6.44 -25.19
N GLN A 242 20.65 -6.36 -24.05
CA GLN A 242 20.65 -5.19 -23.18
C GLN A 242 21.87 -5.22 -22.26
N ASP A 243 22.67 -4.15 -22.33
CA ASP A 243 23.79 -3.97 -21.41
C ASP A 243 23.31 -3.27 -20.12
N ILE A 244 22.80 -4.07 -19.17
CA ILE A 244 22.38 -3.58 -17.85
C ILE A 244 23.53 -2.97 -17.05
N TYR A 245 24.77 -3.40 -17.29
CA TYR A 245 25.94 -2.88 -16.54
C TYR A 245 26.24 -1.46 -16.95
N SER A 246 26.19 -1.16 -18.25
CA SER A 246 26.32 0.21 -18.75
C SER A 246 25.18 1.10 -18.27
N LEU A 247 23.94 0.59 -18.20
CA LEU A 247 22.81 1.35 -17.64
C LEU A 247 23.04 1.71 -16.17
N VAL A 248 23.50 0.75 -15.36
CA VAL A 248 23.78 0.94 -13.93
C VAL A 248 24.99 1.86 -13.71
N ALA A 249 26.11 1.61 -14.39
CA ALA A 249 27.35 2.38 -14.23
C ALA A 249 27.17 3.86 -14.58
N ASN A 250 26.34 4.15 -15.58
CA ASN A 250 26.03 5.51 -16.00
C ASN A 250 24.83 6.13 -15.28
N SER A 251 24.19 5.41 -14.34
CA SER A 251 22.93 5.83 -13.69
C SER A 251 21.85 6.25 -14.70
N THR A 252 21.75 5.52 -15.81
CA THR A 252 20.78 5.82 -16.86
C THR A 252 19.38 5.59 -16.32
N LYS A 253 18.52 6.62 -16.41
CA LYS A 253 17.12 6.53 -16.00
C LYS A 253 16.35 5.70 -17.02
N VAL A 254 15.70 4.64 -16.59
CA VAL A 254 14.96 3.73 -17.46
C VAL A 254 13.56 3.40 -16.93
N PRO A 255 12.58 3.15 -17.81
CA PRO A 255 11.27 2.68 -17.39
C PRO A 255 11.32 1.20 -16.99
N VAL A 256 10.52 0.84 -15.98
CA VAL A 256 10.20 -0.54 -15.62
C VAL A 256 8.68 -0.68 -15.63
N VAL A 257 8.18 -1.65 -16.39
CA VAL A 257 6.75 -1.88 -16.56
C VAL A 257 6.44 -3.33 -16.20
N VAL A 258 5.48 -3.53 -15.31
CA VAL A 258 4.92 -4.85 -14.98
C VAL A 258 3.40 -4.78 -15.14
N GLY A 259 2.93 -5.37 -16.25
CA GLY A 259 1.55 -5.47 -16.66
C GLY A 259 1.00 -6.88 -16.50
N HIS A 260 0.11 -7.02 -15.53
CA HIS A 260 -0.78 -8.16 -15.34
C HIS A 260 -2.03 -7.98 -16.21
N THR A 261 -1.86 -8.08 -17.53
CA THR A 261 -2.83 -7.64 -18.55
C THR A 261 -3.47 -8.77 -19.37
N GLY A 262 -3.17 -10.03 -19.05
CA GLY A 262 -3.66 -11.19 -19.81
C GLY A 262 -5.11 -11.59 -19.50
N GLY A 263 -5.68 -11.08 -18.40
CA GLY A 263 -7.07 -11.32 -18.04
C GLY A 263 -8.09 -10.58 -18.93
N PRO A 264 -9.40 -10.86 -18.76
CA PRO A 264 -10.46 -10.08 -19.41
C PRO A 264 -10.46 -8.61 -18.92
N ALA A 265 -11.25 -7.76 -19.59
CA ALA A 265 -11.48 -6.39 -19.13
C ALA A 265 -12.01 -6.36 -17.69
N GLY A 266 -11.60 -5.35 -16.92
CA GLY A 266 -11.86 -5.27 -15.48
C GLY A 266 -11.02 -6.23 -14.64
N SER A 267 -9.93 -6.79 -15.20
CA SER A 267 -8.98 -7.67 -14.49
C SER A 267 -7.53 -7.32 -14.77
N LYS A 268 -7.28 -6.28 -15.56
CA LYS A 268 -5.93 -5.92 -15.99
C LYS A 268 -5.36 -4.86 -15.09
N ILE A 269 -4.10 -5.03 -14.73
CA ILE A 269 -3.36 -4.15 -13.83
C ILE A 269 -2.00 -3.88 -14.47
N SER A 270 -1.59 -2.62 -14.53
CA SER A 270 -0.25 -2.25 -15.00
C SER A 270 0.38 -1.28 -14.04
N LEU A 271 1.55 -1.63 -13.52
CA LEU A 271 2.37 -0.75 -12.71
C LEU A 271 3.58 -0.34 -13.55
N THR A 272 3.67 0.96 -13.78
CA THR A 272 4.74 1.59 -14.56
C THR A 272 5.51 2.52 -13.65
N THR A 273 6.83 2.44 -13.70
CA THR A 273 7.75 3.42 -13.10
C THR A 273 8.63 3.95 -14.23
N THR A 274 8.76 5.28 -14.37
CA THR A 274 9.25 5.86 -15.63
C THR A 274 10.74 6.21 -15.59
N GLY A 275 11.21 6.82 -14.49
CA GLY A 275 12.57 7.36 -14.37
C GLY A 275 13.41 6.61 -13.34
N ASN A 276 13.59 5.30 -13.50
CA ASN A 276 14.29 4.48 -12.51
C ASN A 276 15.79 4.50 -12.70
N ILE A 277 16.53 4.76 -11.62
CA ILE A 277 17.96 4.48 -11.55
C ILE A 277 18.11 3.03 -11.09
N LEU A 278 18.72 2.19 -11.92
CA LEU A 278 19.01 0.80 -11.57
C LEU A 278 20.18 0.75 -10.59
N GLY A 279 20.03 -0.05 -9.54
CA GLY A 279 21.08 -0.35 -8.58
C GLY A 279 21.94 -1.53 -8.99
N LYS A 280 22.78 -2.00 -8.05
CA LYS A 280 23.76 -3.06 -8.31
C LYS A 280 23.05 -4.38 -8.66
N PRO A 281 23.32 -4.99 -9.84
CA PRO A 281 22.73 -6.28 -10.19
C PRO A 281 23.31 -7.38 -9.30
N SER A 282 22.47 -8.36 -8.93
CA SER A 282 22.88 -9.61 -8.32
C SER A 282 22.31 -10.80 -9.09
N PHE A 283 23.03 -11.92 -9.12
CA PHE A 283 22.58 -13.12 -9.83
C PHE A 283 21.98 -14.14 -8.88
N ASN A 284 20.94 -14.80 -9.38
CA ASN A 284 20.30 -15.93 -8.73
C ASN A 284 20.22 -17.09 -9.74
N ASN A 285 20.36 -18.31 -9.24
CA ASN A 285 20.11 -19.51 -10.04
C ASN A 285 18.70 -20.00 -9.74
N ARG A 286 17.90 -20.22 -10.78
CA ARG A 286 16.57 -20.83 -10.68
C ARG A 286 16.46 -21.91 -11.75
N ASP A 287 16.34 -23.16 -11.31
CA ASP A 287 16.22 -24.32 -12.20
C ASP A 287 17.35 -24.45 -13.25
N GLY A 288 18.56 -23.98 -12.90
CA GLY A 288 19.72 -23.99 -13.81
C GLY A 288 19.78 -22.80 -14.76
N VAL A 289 18.81 -21.87 -14.71
CA VAL A 289 18.77 -20.63 -15.50
C VAL A 289 19.21 -19.46 -14.63
N ARG A 290 19.99 -18.53 -15.22
CA ARG A 290 20.45 -17.32 -14.54
C ARG A 290 19.35 -16.27 -14.54
N PHE A 291 18.96 -15.86 -13.34
CA PHE A 291 18.12 -14.69 -13.11
C PHE A 291 18.99 -13.55 -12.58
N VAL A 292 18.63 -12.33 -12.94
CA VAL A 292 19.22 -11.10 -12.41
C VAL A 292 18.19 -10.38 -11.54
N THR A 293 18.59 -10.03 -10.33
CA THR A 293 17.85 -9.12 -9.45
C THR A 293 18.41 -7.72 -9.63
N LEU A 294 17.51 -6.79 -9.95
CA LEU A 294 17.81 -5.37 -10.16
C LEU A 294 17.00 -4.57 -9.14
N PRO A 295 17.62 -4.07 -8.05
CA PRO A 295 17.02 -3.01 -7.28
C PRO A 295 16.90 -1.75 -8.15
N PHE A 296 15.87 -0.95 -7.95
CA PHE A 296 15.67 0.29 -8.68
C PHE A 296 15.05 1.37 -7.81
N THR A 297 15.46 2.61 -8.07
CA THR A 297 14.93 3.80 -7.38
C THR A 297 14.25 4.68 -8.41
N PRO A 298 12.91 4.79 -8.40
CA PRO A 298 12.22 5.75 -9.23
C PRO A 298 12.61 7.18 -8.82
N THR A 299 12.75 8.04 -9.82
CA THR A 299 12.96 9.47 -9.61
C THR A 299 11.86 10.26 -10.30
N SER A 300 11.37 11.31 -9.64
CA SER A 300 10.40 12.22 -10.23
C SER A 300 11.09 13.32 -11.01
N ALA A 301 10.48 13.76 -12.12
CA ALA A 301 10.85 14.99 -12.81
C ALA A 301 10.00 16.21 -12.37
N ASP A 302 8.84 15.95 -11.77
CA ASP A 302 7.73 16.89 -11.54
C ASP A 302 7.05 16.74 -10.15
N GLY A 303 7.52 15.80 -9.32
CA GLY A 303 6.94 15.43 -8.03
C GLY A 303 5.82 14.37 -8.05
N THR A 304 5.44 13.85 -9.23
CA THR A 304 4.35 12.86 -9.38
C THR A 304 4.63 11.70 -10.34
N SER A 305 5.66 11.81 -11.20
CA SER A 305 5.99 10.86 -12.28
C SER A 305 6.71 9.59 -11.85
N GLU A 306 6.90 9.32 -10.56
CA GLU A 306 7.65 8.16 -10.09
C GLU A 306 6.93 6.85 -10.43
N MET A 307 5.60 6.82 -10.34
CA MET A 307 4.80 5.65 -10.70
C MET A 307 3.43 6.02 -11.27
N THR A 308 2.90 5.09 -12.05
CA THR A 308 1.49 5.03 -12.45
C THR A 308 0.98 3.61 -12.30
N LEU A 309 -0.16 3.46 -11.64
CA LEU A 309 -0.91 2.21 -11.51
C LEU A 309 -2.21 2.32 -12.30
N LEU A 310 -2.41 1.42 -13.25
CA LEU A 310 -3.54 1.46 -14.18
C LEU A 310 -4.37 0.18 -14.07
N TYR A 311 -5.66 0.36 -13.87
CA TYR A 311 -6.68 -0.70 -13.89
C TYR A 311 -7.55 -0.56 -15.13
N THR A 312 -7.71 -1.65 -15.90
CA THR A 312 -8.58 -1.72 -17.10
C THR A 312 -9.37 -3.01 -17.17
#